data_AF-A0A1F8N1F3-F1
#
_entry.id   AF-A0A1F8N1F3-F1
#
_cell.length_a   1.000
_cell.length_b   1.000
_cell.length_c   1.000
_cell.angle_alpha   90.00
_cell.angle_beta   90.00
_cell.angle_gamma   90.00
#
_symmetry.space_group_name_H-M   'P 1'
#
loop_
_entity.id
_entity.type
_entity.pdbx_description
1 polymer ?
#
loop_
_entity_poly.entity_id
_entity_poly.type
_entity_poly.pdbx_seq_one_letter_code
_entity_poly.pdbx_strand_id
1 'polypeptide(L)' 'MTVTELAQKLGLTVGNLSQHLSMMKDRHILLSRKEGNMVYYRIANPKLIQCFDMMREMLFEQIRQDAALIEAKTR' A
#
# COMPACT_ATOMS: atom_id res chain seq x y z
N MET A 1 7.83 13.72 2.35
CA MET A 1 7.23 13.54 1.02
C MET A 1 5.83 14.12 1.04
N THR A 2 5.53 15.07 0.15
CA THR A 2 4.21 15.68 0.02
C THR A 2 3.24 14.75 -0.71
N VAL A 3 1.93 15.03 -0.62
CA VAL A 3 0.91 14.28 -1.37
C VAL A 3 1.15 14.38 -2.88
N THR A 4 1.62 15.53 -3.37
CA THR A 4 1.95 15.74 -4.78
C THR A 4 3.13 14.88 -5.24
N GLU A 5 4.21 14.83 -4.46
CA GLU A 5 5.37 13.97 -4.75
C GLU A 5 4.99 12.49 -4.73
N LEU A 6 4.13 12.08 -3.80
CA LEU A 6 3.62 10.71 -3.71
C LEU A 6 2.74 10.36 -4.92
N ALA A 7 1.86 11.28 -5.34
CA ALA A 7 1.02 11.10 -6.53
C ALA A 7 1.86 10.87 -7.78
N GLN A 8 2.91 11.68 -7.97
CA GLN A 8 3.86 11.54 -9.08
C GLN A 8 4.56 10.18 -9.07
N LYS A 9 5.07 9.74 -7.90
CA LYS A 9 5.73 8.42 -7.79
C LYS A 9 4.81 7.25 -8.07
N LEU A 10 3.52 7.37 -7.75
CA LEU A 10 2.52 6.34 -7.96
C LEU A 10 1.84 6.42 -9.34
N GLY A 11 2.15 7.45 -10.16
CA GLY A 11 1.47 7.68 -11.44
C GLY A 11 -0.02 8.02 -11.29
N LEU A 12 -0.42 8.59 -10.16
CA LEU A 12 -1.81 8.95 -9.84
C LEU A 12 -2.03 10.46 -9.93
N THR A 13 -3.27 10.88 -10.17
CA THR A 13 -3.66 12.29 -9.99
C THR A 13 -3.72 12.61 -8.49
N VAL A 14 -3.43 13.87 -8.14
CA VAL A 14 -3.53 14.34 -6.75
C VAL A 14 -4.95 14.17 -6.20
N GLY A 15 -5.98 14.35 -7.03
CA GLY A 15 -7.38 14.14 -6.67
C GLY A 15 -7.65 12.69 -6.29
N ASN A 16 -7.24 11.73 -7.12
CA ASN A 16 -7.43 10.30 -6.85
C ASN A 16 -6.67 9.88 -5.59
N LEU A 17 -5.41 10.29 -5.44
CA LEU A 17 -4.64 9.98 -4.25
C LEU A 17 -5.29 10.56 -2.99
N SER A 18 -5.76 11.82 -3.04
CA SER A 18 -6.42 12.47 -1.90
C SER A 18 -7.73 11.77 -1.51
N GLN A 19 -8.48 11.26 -2.48
CA GLN A 19 -9.69 10.47 -2.24
C GLN A 19 -9.35 9.15 -1.53
N HIS A 20 -8.34 8.43 -2.01
CA HIS A 20 -7.90 7.19 -1.36
C HIS A 20 -7.37 7.43 0.06
N LEU A 21 -6.55 8.47 0.27
CA LEU A 21 -6.04 8.83 1.59
C LEU A 21 -7.16 9.20 2.57
N SER A 22 -8.18 9.92 2.10
CA SER A 22 -9.37 10.25 2.91
C SER A 22 -10.13 8.99 3.30
N MET A 23 -10.40 8.09 2.34
CA MET A 23 -11.06 6.81 2.61
C MET A 23 -10.27 5.94 3.61
N MET A 24 -8.94 5.88 3.46
CA MET A 24 -8.08 5.11 4.39
C MET A 24 -8.06 5.72 5.79
N LYS A 25 -8.09 7.05 5.91
CA LYS A 25 -8.25 7.75 7.19
C LYS A 25 -9.60 7.44 7.83
N ASP A 26 -10.69 7.49 7.05
CA ASP A 26 -12.05 7.21 7.54
C ASP A 26 -12.20 5.75 7.99
N ARG A 27 -11.44 4.82 7.40
CA ARG A 27 -11.36 3.41 7.82
C ARG A 27 -10.33 3.14 8.93
N HIS A 28 -9.79 4.18 9.57
CA HIS A 28 -8.79 4.09 10.63
C HIS A 28 -7.48 3.36 10.24
N ILE A 29 -7.18 3.27 8.95
CA ILE A 29 -5.90 2.73 8.46
C ILE A 29 -4.81 3.81 8.59
N LEU A 30 -5.18 5.07 8.36
CA LEU A 30 -4.30 6.23 8.47
C LEU A 30 -4.74 7.18 9.58
N LEU A 31 -3.76 7.82 10.20
CA LEU A 31 -3.93 9.02 11.02
C LEU A 31 -3.50 10.23 10.21
N SER A 32 -4.16 11.36 10.41
CA SER A 32 -3.85 12.63 9.75
C SER A 32 -3.49 13.71 10.76
N ARG A 33 -2.50 14.54 10.44
CA ARG A 33 -2.14 15.76 11.18
C ARG A 33 -2.14 16.95 10.22
N LYS A 34 -2.87 18.01 10.54
CA LYS A 34 -2.84 19.26 9.78
C LYS A 34 -1.80 20.21 10.39
N GLU A 35 -0.90 20.73 9.56
CA GLU A 35 0.06 21.77 9.94
C GLU A 35 0.04 22.86 8.85
N GLY A 36 -0.49 24.03 9.21
CA GLY A 36 -0.79 25.10 8.25
C GLY A 36 -1.77 24.64 7.17
N ASN A 37 -1.35 24.78 5.91
CA ASN A 37 -2.13 24.38 4.73
C ASN A 37 -1.86 22.92 4.28
N MET A 38 -0.99 22.19 4.99
CA MET A 38 -0.62 20.82 4.64
C MET A 38 -1.26 19.79 5.57
N VAL A 39 -1.61 18.63 5.01
CA VAL A 39 -2.09 17.47 5.77
C VAL A 39 -1.08 16.34 5.60
N TYR A 40 -0.57 15.86 6.72
CA TYR A 40 0.38 14.76 6.81
C TYR A 40 -0.34 13.50 7.24
N TYR A 41 -0.01 12.37 6.62
CA TYR A 41 -0.59 11.06 6.94
C TYR A 41 0.47 10.13 7.53
N ARG A 42 0.06 9.27 8.46
CA ARG A 42 0.86 8.15 8.96
C ARG A 42 -0.01 6.91 9.14
N ILE A 43 0.58 5.72 9.09
CA ILE A 43 -0.11 4.48 9.42
C ILE A 43 -0.61 4.55 10.88
N ALA A 44 -1.87 4.19 11.09
CA ALA A 44 -2.49 4.23 12.42
C ALA A 44 -1.94 3.14 13.34
N ASN A 45 -1.78 1.92 12.82
CA ASN A 45 -1.26 0.78 13.57
C ASN A 45 -0.09 0.13 12.82
N PRO A 46 1.15 0.18 13.36
CA PRO A 46 2.32 -0.45 12.75
C PRO A 46 2.15 -1.95 12.48
N LYS A 47 1.31 -2.66 13.24
CA LYS A 47 1.00 -4.08 12.99
C LYS A 47 0.39 -4.32 11.61
N LEU A 48 -0.25 -3.32 11.00
CA LEU A 48 -0.75 -3.44 9.63
C LEU A 48 0.38 -3.70 8.64
N ILE A 49 1.54 -3.04 8.82
CA ILE A 49 2.70 -3.27 7.94
C ILE A 49 3.19 -4.72 8.08
N GLN A 50 3.29 -5.22 9.31
CA GLN A 50 3.66 -6.61 9.57
C GLN A 50 2.69 -7.60 8.89
N CYS A 51 1.38 -7.35 8.98
CA CYS A 51 0.38 -8.16 8.28
C CYS A 51 0.56 -8.10 6.76
N PHE A 52 0.81 -6.92 6.19
CA PHE A 52 1.07 -6.78 4.76
C PHE A 52 2.32 -7.50 4.30
N ASP A 53 3.39 -7.50 5.10
CA ASP A 53 4.62 -8.20 4.78
C ASP A 53 4.40 -9.73 4.82
N MET A 54 3.71 -10.25 5.84
CA MET A 54 3.33 -11.67 5.90
C MET A 54 2.44 -12.09 4.71
N MET A 55 1.43 -11.29 4.37
CA MET A 55 0.58 -11.58 3.20
C MET A 55 1.40 -11.60 1.90
N ARG A 56 2.37 -10.70 1.78
CA ARG A 56 3.27 -10.63 0.62
C ARG A 56 4.17 -11.86 0.54
N GLU A 57 4.72 -12.31 1.67
CA GLU A 57 5.53 -13.53 1.75
C GLU A 57 4.73 -14.76 1.30
N MET A 58 3.50 -14.93 1.83
CA MET A 58 2.60 -16.01 1.44
C MET A 58 2.27 -15.97 -0.05
N LEU A 59 1.99 -14.78 -0.60
CA LEU A 59 1.72 -14.61 -2.02
C LEU A 59 2.93 -15.01 -2.88
N PHE A 60 4.13 -14.60 -2.50
CA PHE A 60 5.34 -14.99 -3.22
C PHE A 60 5.65 -16.47 -3.13
N GLU A 61 5.37 -17.09 -1.98
CA GLU A 61 5.48 -18.54 -1.83
C GLU A 61 4.54 -19.27 -2.79
N GLN A 62 3.27 -18.84 -2.86
CA GLN A 62 2.30 -19.41 -3.79
C GLN A 62 2.74 -19.26 -5.24
N ILE A 63 3.17 -18.06 -5.65
CA ILE A 63 3.65 -17.81 -7.02
C ILE A 63 4.83 -18.73 -7.38
N ARG A 64 5.77 -18.97 -6.44
CA ARG A 64 6.89 -19.88 -6.67
C ARG A 64 6.44 -21.33 -6.82
N GLN A 65 5.49 -21.78 -6.00
CA GLN A 65 4.93 -23.13 -6.09
C GLN A 65 4.22 -23.32 -7.44
N ASP A 66 3.42 -22.36 -7.87
CA ASP A 66 2.71 -22.40 -9.14
C ASP A 66 3.68 -22.42 -10.33
N ALA A 67 4.74 -21.62 -10.29
CA ALA A 67 5.78 -21.61 -11.32
C ALA A 67 6.50 -22.97 -11.44
N ALA A 68 6.85 -23.58 -10.30
CA ALA A 68 7.49 -24.91 -10.28
C ALA A 68 6.59 -26.01 -10.87
N LEU A 69 5.27 -25.92 -10.66
CA LEU A 69 4.29 -26.85 -11.23
C LEU A 69 4.19 -26.73 -12.76
N ILE A 70 4.36 -25.53 -13.33
CA ILE A 70 4.38 -25.30 -14.78
C ILE A 70 5.64 -25.91 -15.41
N GLU A 71 6.80 -25.70 -14.79
CA GLU A 71 8.07 -26.25 -15.28
C GLU A 71 8.08 -27.79 -15.26
N ALA A 72 7.55 -28.40 -14.20
CA ALA A 72 7.48 -29.85 -14.05
C ALA A 72 6.54 -30.54 -15.06
N LYS A 73 5.52 -29.83 -15.56
CA LYS A 73 4.58 -30.34 -16.59
C LYS A 73 5.07 -30.15 -18.03
N THR A 74 6.12 -29.34 -18.22
CA THR A 74 6.65 -29.03 -19.56
C THR A 74 7.84 -29.94 -19.95
N ARG A 75 8.31 -30.77 -19.02
CA ARG A 75 9.25 -31.89 -19.27
C ARG A 75 8.49 -33.19 -19.40
#